data_AF-A0ABD1QE30-F1
#
_entry.id   AF-A0ABD1QE30-F1
#
_cell.length_a   1.000
_cell.length_b   1.000
_cell.length_c   1.000
_cell.angle_alpha   90.00
_cell.angle_beta   90.00
_cell.angle_gamma   90.00
#
_symmetry.space_group_name_H-M   'P 1'
#
loop_
_entity.id
_entity.type
_entity.pdbx_description
1 polymer ?
#
loop_
_entity_poly.entity_id
_entity_poly.type
_entity_poly.pdbx_seq_one_letter_code
_entity_poly.pdbx_strand_id
1 'polypeptide(L)'
;MKVTTTDSFFGSMVRGIYPAVVEDTNALARKVSLSVHPLGEYMHCNTPWAEFDHVLIPIRMSVRAHWILGHLDIRNRCVNVYNSCWDMIRDREVRPDVEPFAFVISHLMPILMLGNL
;
A
#
# COMPACT_ATOMS: atom_id res chain seq x y z
N MET A 1 9.83 -16.89 11.62
CA MET A 1 9.67 -16.93 10.16
C MET A 1 9.32 -15.52 9.72
N LYS A 2 9.99 -14.96 8.71
CA LYS A 2 9.54 -13.69 8.12
C LYS A 2 8.44 -14.02 7.11
N VAL A 3 7.20 -13.66 7.39
CA VAL A 3 6.08 -13.99 6.49
C VAL A 3 5.91 -12.82 5.51
N THR A 4 5.93 -13.13 4.21
CA THR A 4 5.80 -12.15 3.13
C THR A 4 4.61 -12.50 2.26
N THR A 5 3.83 -11.50 1.88
CA THR A 5 2.72 -11.64 0.94
C THR A 5 2.84 -10.65 -0.20
N THR A 6 2.09 -10.88 -1.28
CA THR A 6 1.95 -9.93 -2.39
C THR A 6 0.49 -9.51 -2.50
N ASP A 7 0.23 -8.20 -2.59
CA ASP A 7 -1.10 -7.67 -2.83
C ASP A 7 -1.13 -6.86 -4.14
N SER A 8 -1.62 -7.50 -5.20
CA SER A 8 -1.79 -6.89 -6.52
C SER A 8 -3.02 -6.00 -6.64
N PHE A 9 -3.94 -6.03 -5.68
CA PHE A 9 -5.16 -5.23 -5.68
C PHE A 9 -5.01 -3.91 -4.92
N PHE A 10 -4.13 -3.86 -3.92
CA PHE A 10 -3.88 -2.69 -3.11
C PHE A 10 -3.54 -1.45 -3.94
N GLY A 11 -2.78 -1.61 -5.03
CA GLY A 11 -2.46 -0.49 -5.92
C GLY A 11 -3.67 0.16 -6.57
N SER A 12 -4.67 -0.63 -6.96
CA SER A 12 -5.94 -0.12 -7.49
C SER A 12 -6.77 0.55 -6.40
N MET A 13 -6.79 -0.02 -5.19
CA MET A 13 -7.48 0.57 -4.04
C MET A 13 -6.91 1.95 -3.69
N VAL A 14 -5.59 2.07 -3.53
CA VAL A 14 -4.92 3.34 -3.22
C VAL A 14 -5.31 4.42 -4.23
N ARG A 15 -5.23 4.10 -5.53
CA ARG A 15 -5.61 5.05 -6.59
C ARG A 15 -7.07 5.49 -6.52
N GLY A 16 -7.98 4.59 -6.16
CA GLY A 16 -9.41 4.89 -6.04
C GLY A 16 -9.79 5.70 -4.79
N ILE A 17 -9.03 5.58 -3.70
CA ILE A 17 -9.36 6.26 -2.43
C ILE A 17 -8.57 7.54 -2.19
N TYR A 18 -7.33 7.62 -2.70
CA TYR A 18 -6.41 8.71 -2.38
C TYR A 18 -6.99 10.12 -2.56
N PRO A 19 -7.71 10.46 -3.65
CA PRO A 19 -8.31 11.80 -3.81
C PRO A 19 -9.28 12.18 -2.69
N ALA A 20 -10.02 11.21 -2.14
CA ALA A 20 -10.96 11.48 -1.04
C ALA A 20 -10.24 11.55 0.32
N VAL A 21 -9.18 10.75 0.51
CA VAL A 21 -8.46 10.68 1.79
C VAL A 21 -7.57 11.89 2.00
N VAL A 22 -7.05 12.50 0.93
CA VAL A 22 -6.27 13.75 1.04
C VAL A 22 -7.14 14.95 1.43
N GLU A 23 -8.43 14.93 1.06
CA GLU A 23 -9.40 15.97 1.44
C GLU A 23 -9.96 15.76 2.86
N ASP A 24 -10.26 14.51 3.22
CA ASP A 24 -10.72 14.11 4.55
C ASP A 24 -10.11 12.77 4.95
N THR A 25 -9.18 12.80 5.91
CA THR A 25 -8.52 11.58 6.41
C THR A 25 -9.51 10.60 7.04
N ASN A 26 -10.67 11.05 7.55
CA ASN A 26 -11.71 10.17 8.07
C ASN A 26 -12.41 9.36 6.97
N ALA A 27 -12.29 9.79 5.70
CA ALA A 27 -12.74 9.00 4.56
C ALA A 27 -11.99 7.66 4.46
N LEU A 28 -10.75 7.58 4.97
CA LEU A 28 -9.98 6.33 4.98
C LEU A 28 -10.65 5.29 5.87
N ALA A 29 -10.95 5.60 7.13
CA ALA A 29 -11.59 4.66 8.05
C ALA A 29 -12.93 4.15 7.50
N ARG A 30 -13.73 5.07 6.92
CA ARG A 30 -15.00 4.73 6.27
C ARG A 30 -14.81 3.80 5.06
N LYS A 31 -13.82 4.07 4.21
CA LYS A 31 -13.56 3.25 3.01
C LYS A 31 -12.83 1.94 3.30
N VAL A 32 -11.91 1.90 4.26
CA VAL A 32 -11.21 0.69 4.71
C VAL A 32 -12.19 -0.26 5.41
N SER A 33 -13.11 0.26 6.23
CA SER A 33 -14.19 -0.54 6.80
C SER A 33 -15.11 -1.16 5.74
N LEU A 34 -15.24 -0.54 4.57
CA LEU A 34 -16.01 -1.05 3.43
C LEU A 34 -15.16 -1.92 2.47
N SER A 35 -13.83 -1.84 2.54
CA SER A 35 -12.90 -2.56 1.67
C SER A 35 -12.02 -3.47 2.52
N VAL A 36 -12.53 -4.66 2.77
CA VAL A 36 -12.03 -5.60 3.77
C VAL A 36 -10.70 -6.31 3.42
N HIS A 37 -9.85 -5.66 2.61
CA HIS A 37 -8.62 -6.23 2.07
C HIS A 37 -7.47 -6.30 3.09
N PRO A 38 -7.13 -5.24 3.86
CA PRO A 38 -5.98 -5.31 4.76
C PRO A 38 -6.32 -6.00 6.10
N LEU A 39 -7.63 -6.18 6.39
CA LEU A 39 -8.16 -6.82 7.59
C LEU A 39 -8.49 -8.32 7.41
N GLY A 40 -8.29 -8.88 6.21
CA GLY A 40 -8.36 -10.32 5.99
C GLY A 40 -9.73 -10.91 5.57
N GLU A 41 -10.74 -10.11 5.24
CA GLU A 41 -12.09 -10.63 4.88
C GLU A 41 -12.43 -10.49 3.39
N TYR A 42 -11.42 -10.31 2.53
CA TYR A 42 -11.59 -10.39 1.07
C TYR A 42 -11.11 -11.75 0.54
N MET A 43 -11.82 -12.30 -0.45
CA MET A 43 -11.64 -13.66 -0.99
C MET A 43 -10.22 -13.98 -1.53
N HIS A 44 -9.36 -12.97 -1.68
CA HIS A 44 -7.97 -13.08 -2.12
C HIS A 44 -6.92 -12.73 -1.05
N CYS A 45 -7.34 -12.34 0.14
CA CYS A 45 -6.48 -11.96 1.27
C CYS A 45 -6.97 -12.69 2.54
N ASN A 46 -6.77 -14.00 2.62
CA ASN A 46 -7.25 -14.83 3.76
C ASN A 46 -6.53 -14.56 5.09
N THR A 47 -5.56 -13.64 5.11
CA THR A 47 -4.75 -13.33 6.30
C THR A 47 -4.59 -11.82 6.41
N PRO A 48 -4.95 -11.20 7.55
CA PRO A 48 -4.74 -9.78 7.81
C PRO A 48 -3.28 -9.37 7.60
N TRP A 49 -3.06 -8.15 7.10
CA TRP A 49 -1.70 -7.62 6.94
C TRP A 49 -0.93 -7.55 8.26
N ALA A 50 -1.63 -7.39 9.39
CA ALA A 50 -1.06 -7.39 10.73
C ALA A 50 -0.33 -8.69 11.10
N GLU A 51 -0.58 -9.80 10.39
CA GLU A 51 0.08 -11.09 10.62
C GLU A 51 1.34 -11.28 9.76
N PHE A 52 1.60 -10.38 8.80
CA PHE A 52 2.78 -10.41 7.95
C PHE A 52 3.86 -9.43 8.43
N ASP A 53 5.12 -9.76 8.16
CA ASP A 53 6.23 -8.83 8.40
C ASP A 53 6.41 -7.86 7.23
N HIS A 54 6.10 -8.35 6.02
CA HIS A 54 6.36 -7.66 4.78
C HIS A 54 5.22 -7.85 3.78
N VAL A 55 4.83 -6.77 3.10
CA VAL A 55 3.87 -6.79 2.00
C VAL A 55 4.52 -6.22 0.74
N LEU A 56 4.49 -7.01 -0.33
CA LEU A 56 4.96 -6.62 -1.66
C LEU A 56 3.79 -6.10 -2.49
N ILE A 57 3.95 -4.93 -3.08
CA ILE A 57 2.89 -4.21 -3.78
C ILE A 57 3.41 -3.85 -5.18
N PRO A 58 2.92 -4.51 -6.23
CA PRO A 58 3.19 -4.07 -7.60
C PRO A 58 2.52 -2.72 -7.86
N ILE A 59 3.29 -1.71 -8.28
CA ILE A 59 2.80 -0.38 -8.61
C ILE A 59 3.09 -0.12 -10.08
N ARG A 60 2.02 0.00 -10.88
CA ARG A 60 2.14 0.41 -12.29
C ARG A 60 2.39 1.91 -12.35
N MET A 61 3.40 2.37 -13.07
CA MET A 61 3.59 3.79 -13.30
C MET A 61 2.50 4.36 -14.22
N SER A 62 2.11 5.61 -13.96
CA SER A 62 1.11 6.34 -14.75
C SER A 62 1.67 6.82 -16.09
N VAL A 63 2.92 7.26 -16.09
CA VAL A 63 3.58 7.90 -17.24
C VAL A 63 4.32 6.93 -18.17
N ARG A 64 4.50 5.68 -17.76
CA ARG A 64 5.21 4.64 -18.54
C ARG A 64 4.58 3.27 -18.32
N ALA A 65 4.68 2.39 -19.32
CA ALA A 65 4.35 0.97 -19.18
C ALA A 65 5.44 0.23 -18.38
N HIS A 66 5.67 0.67 -17.14
CA HIS A 66 6.68 0.13 -16.23
C HIS A 66 6.05 -0.20 -14.88
N TRP A 67 6.53 -1.27 -14.26
CA TRP A 67 6.12 -1.66 -12.92
C TRP A 67 7.29 -1.45 -11.96
N ILE A 68 6.99 -0.78 -10.85
CA ILE A 68 7.89 -0.69 -9.70
C ILE A 68 7.33 -1.58 -8.58
N LEU A 69 8.18 -1.97 -7.65
CA LEU A 69 7.78 -2.77 -6.50
C LEU A 69 7.83 -1.91 -5.24
N GLY A 70 6.66 -1.67 -4.63
CA GLY A 70 6.56 -1.20 -3.27
C GLY A 70 6.76 -2.36 -2.29
N HIS A 71 7.51 -2.12 -1.22
CA HIS A 71 7.72 -3.06 -0.12
C HIS A 71 7.37 -2.36 1.17
N LEU A 72 6.24 -2.73 1.74
CA LEU A 72 5.86 -2.31 3.08
C LEU A 72 6.56 -3.21 4.09
N ASP A 73 7.44 -2.63 4.89
CA ASP A 73 7.94 -3.22 6.13
C ASP A 73 7.04 -2.78 7.28
N ILE A 74 6.18 -3.68 7.74
CA ILE A 74 5.16 -3.39 8.75
C ILE A 74 5.80 -3.05 10.09
N ARG A 75 6.88 -3.74 10.45
CA ARG A 75 7.60 -3.51 11.71
C ARG A 75 8.27 -2.14 11.74
N ASN A 76 8.97 -1.81 10.66
CA ASN A 76 9.70 -0.54 10.57
C ASN A 76 8.82 0.63 10.10
N ARG A 77 7.55 0.35 9.75
CA ARG A 77 6.58 1.33 9.26
C ARG A 77 7.12 2.12 8.05
N CYS A 78 7.85 1.45 7.18
CA CYS A 78 8.48 2.07 6.01
C CYS A 78 8.01 1.43 4.71
N VAL A 79 7.93 2.25 3.66
CA VAL A 79 7.68 1.79 2.30
C VAL A 79 8.98 1.96 1.52
N ASN A 80 9.60 0.85 1.17
CA ASN A 80 10.76 0.82 0.29
C ASN A 80 10.27 0.70 -1.16
N VAL A 81 10.96 1.36 -2.09
CA VAL A 81 10.60 1.32 -3.52
C VAL A 81 11.76 0.74 -4.30
N TYR A 82 11.48 -0.33 -5.03
CA TYR A 82 12.43 -0.93 -5.95
C TYR A 82 12.03 -0.60 -7.38
N ASN A 83 12.92 0.12 -8.06
CA ASN A 83 12.79 0.45 -9.47
C ASN A 83 13.91 -0.23 -10.26
N SER A 84 13.56 -1.29 -10.99
CA SER A 84 14.51 -2.05 -11.83
C SER A 84 15.03 -1.28 -13.04
N CYS A 85 14.43 -0.14 -13.38
CA CYS A 85 14.82 0.71 -14.50
C CYS A 85 15.32 2.10 -14.03
N TRP A 86 15.98 2.15 -12.86
CA TRP A 86 16.41 3.40 -12.23
C TRP A 86 17.25 4.32 -13.13
N ASP A 87 18.10 3.74 -13.99
CA ASP A 87 18.92 4.53 -14.92
C ASP A 87 18.09 5.32 -15.94
N MET A 88 16.90 4.81 -16.30
CA MET A 88 16.00 5.42 -17.28
C MET A 88 14.82 6.16 -16.65
N ILE A 89 14.50 5.84 -15.40
CA ILE A 89 13.34 6.32 -14.66
C ILE A 89 13.85 6.72 -13.28
N ARG A 90 14.13 8.01 -13.10
CA ARG A 90 14.69 8.51 -11.84
C ARG A 90 13.59 8.70 -10.79
N ASP A 91 13.99 8.88 -9.54
CA ASP A 91 13.08 9.04 -8.38
C ASP A 91 12.01 10.12 -8.60
N ARG A 92 12.36 11.21 -9.29
CA ARG A 92 11.41 12.29 -9.64
C ARG A 92 10.23 11.82 -10.48
N GLU A 93 10.43 10.82 -11.33
CA GLU A 93 9.40 10.24 -12.21
C GLU A 93 8.58 9.18 -11.48
N VAL A 94 9.19 8.50 -10.50
CA VAL A 94 8.55 7.46 -9.68
C VAL A 94 7.66 8.07 -8.59
N ARG A 95 8.13 9.17 -7.99
CA ARG A 95 7.55 9.79 -6.79
C ARG A 95 6.03 10.05 -6.89
N PRO A 96 5.47 10.62 -7.98
CA PRO A 96 4.03 10.86 -8.06
C PRO A 96 3.17 9.59 -7.98
N ASP A 97 3.70 8.45 -8.43
CA ASP A 97 2.99 7.16 -8.38
C ASP A 97 3.16 6.45 -7.03
N VAL A 98 4.13 6.85 -6.20
CA VAL A 98 4.41 6.23 -4.90
C VAL A 98 3.86 7.05 -3.73
N GLU A 99 3.88 8.38 -3.80
CA GLU A 99 3.40 9.25 -2.72
C GLU A 99 2.00 8.89 -2.20
N PRO A 100 1.01 8.56 -3.06
CA PRO A 100 -0.30 8.09 -2.61
C PRO A 100 -0.24 6.86 -1.70
N PHE A 101 0.68 5.93 -1.99
CA PHE A 101 0.86 4.72 -1.19
C PHE A 101 1.45 5.05 0.18
N ALA A 102 2.50 5.87 0.22
CA ALA A 102 3.09 6.31 1.48
C ALA A 102 2.07 7.03 2.36
N PHE A 103 1.23 7.89 1.77
CA PHE A 103 0.17 8.61 2.47
C PHE A 103 -0.94 7.69 2.97
N VAL A 104 -1.47 6.79 2.14
CA VAL A 104 -2.52 5.86 2.58
C VAL A 104 -2.00 4.91 3.65
N ILE A 105 -0.80 4.36 3.47
CA ILE A 105 -0.18 3.44 4.44
C ILE A 105 0.04 4.14 5.77
N SER A 106 0.54 5.37 5.81
CA SER A 106 0.80 6.07 7.08
C SER A 106 -0.47 6.26 7.93
N HIS A 107 -1.62 6.45 7.29
CA HIS A 107 -2.92 6.58 7.95
C HIS A 107 -3.60 5.23 8.20
N LEU A 108 -3.31 4.20 7.40
CA LEU A 108 -3.83 2.84 7.57
C LEU A 108 -3.12 2.10 8.72
N MET A 109 -1.82 2.31 8.89
CA MET A 109 -1.00 1.60 9.89
C MET A 109 -1.55 1.71 11.32
N PRO A 110 -1.96 2.88 11.84
CA PRO A 110 -2.61 2.97 13.15
C PRO A 110 -3.87 2.10 13.25
N ILE A 111 -4.70 2.06 12.21
CA ILE A 111 -5.94 1.27 12.18
C ILE A 111 -5.63 -0.22 12.24
N LEU A 112 -4.63 -0.68 11.48
CA LEU A 112 -4.20 -2.09 11.47
C LEU A 112 -3.60 -2.55 12.81
N MET A 113 -2.90 -1.66 13.50
CA MET A 113 -2.21 -1.99 14.75
C MET A 113 -3.11 -1.86 15.98
N LEU A 114 -4.23 -1.14 15.89
CA LEU A 114 -5.22 -0.99 16.98
C LEU A 114 -6.15 -2.20 17.13
N GLY A 115 -6.23 -3.09 16.13
CA GLY A 115 -7.03 -4.32 16.18
C GLY A 115 -6.44 -5.46 17.03
N ASN A 116 -5.30 -5.24 17.69
CA ASN A 116 -4.56 -6.23 18.49
C ASN A 116 -4.49 -5.91 19.99
N LEU A 117 -5.48 -5.20 20.55
CA LEU A 117 -5.66 -5.01 22.00
C LEU A 117 -6.95 -5.66 22.49
#